data_AF-A0A9E4BVP8-F1
#
_entry.id   AF-A0A9E4BVP8-F1
#
_cell.length_a   1.000
_cell.length_b   1.000
_cell.length_c   1.000
_cell.angle_alpha   90.00
_cell.angle_beta   90.00
_cell.angle_gamma   90.00
#
_symmetry.space_group_name_H-M   'P 1'
#
loop_
_entity.id
_entity.type
_entity.pdbx_description
1 polymer ?
#
loop_
_entity_poly.entity_id
_entity_poly.type
_entity_poly.pdbx_seq_one_letter_code
_entity_poly.pdbx_strand_id
1 'polypeptide(L)'
;MKCDLRREELIGYLYDEIDAEKKAGIESHIGTCPSCTQVLEDLGRTRNMMRAWSDEDPPASLVFVPERLPWWRGIIPDWLSTGNRRWLAPGLSLTLAGVVLILTAFNFEARYDGQGGVFVKLRLPMGAESERTEAEREAPVTRAELIQVQQQSLAMIQELIEEGHQQQRLELGLILDQFAGDLESQRRRDLLLVGRGLQEIEGSTESRFMQTEDLLRHLLAVTYAQASP
;
A
#
# COMPACT_ATOMS: atom_id res chain seq x y z
N MET A 1 35.78 22.54 27.25
CA MET A 1 34.42 23.06 27.50
C MET A 1 33.46 21.88 27.42
N LYS A 2 32.41 21.84 28.26
CA LYS A 2 31.43 20.75 28.21
C LYS A 2 30.52 20.97 27.01
N CYS A 3 30.33 19.91 26.22
CA CYS A 3 29.40 19.92 25.10
C CYS A 3 28.01 19.66 25.67
N ASP A 4 27.23 20.73 25.85
CA ASP A 4 25.86 20.63 26.39
C ASP A 4 24.80 20.64 25.28
N LEU A 5 25.20 20.84 24.01
CA LEU A 5 24.29 20.74 22.87
C LEU A 5 23.90 19.29 22.61
N ARG A 6 22.60 19.08 22.45
CA ARG A 6 22.04 17.79 22.10
C ARG A 6 21.96 17.64 20.58
N ARG A 7 22.00 16.40 20.09
CA ARG A 7 22.00 16.10 18.66
C ARG A 7 20.71 16.60 17.98
N GLU A 8 19.59 16.56 18.69
CA GLU A 8 18.28 17.02 18.22
C GLU A 8 18.29 18.52 17.88
N GLU A 9 19.03 19.33 18.65
CA GLU A 9 19.15 20.78 18.43
C GLU A 9 19.99 21.09 17.19
N LEU A 10 21.02 20.29 16.92
CA LEU A 10 21.83 20.40 15.69
C LEU A 10 21.03 19.98 14.45
N ILE A 11 20.16 18.99 14.56
CA ILE A 11 19.24 18.59 13.47
C ILE A 11 18.22 19.71 13.21
N GLY A 12 17.61 20.25 14.27
CA GLY A 12 16.70 21.39 14.16
C GLY A 12 17.38 22.61 13.52
N TYR A 13 18.63 22.88 13.88
CA TYR A 13 19.44 23.92 13.22
C TYR A 13 19.63 23.65 11.72
N LEU A 14 19.94 22.40 11.33
CA LEU A 14 20.19 22.02 9.93
C LEU A 14 18.95 22.17 9.03
N TYR A 15 17.76 21.97 9.59
CA TYR A 15 16.47 22.07 8.88
C TYR A 15 15.74 23.41 9.14
N ASP A 16 16.37 24.36 9.84
CA ASP A 16 15.81 25.67 10.20
C ASP A 16 14.51 25.57 11.04
N GLU A 17 14.40 24.53 11.87
CA GLU A 17 13.26 24.24 12.76
C GLU A 17 13.45 24.77 14.20
N ILE A 18 14.40 25.69 14.40
CA ILE A 18 14.69 26.28 15.71
C ILE A 18 14.37 27.78 15.74
N ASP A 19 14.13 28.28 16.94
CA ASP A 19 13.95 29.70 17.23
C ASP A 19 15.25 30.51 17.06
N ALA A 20 15.10 31.78 16.68
CA ALA A 20 16.22 32.68 16.40
C ALA A 20 17.17 32.87 17.59
N GLU A 21 16.65 32.80 18.82
CA GLU A 21 17.45 32.89 20.05
C GLU A 21 18.38 31.67 20.22
N LYS A 22 17.88 30.46 19.99
CA LYS A 22 18.71 29.24 20.07
C LYS A 22 19.68 29.12 18.90
N LYS A 23 19.32 29.65 17.73
CA LYS A 23 20.19 29.70 16.55
C LYS A 23 21.49 30.46 16.83
N ALA A 24 21.39 31.65 17.42
CA ALA A 24 22.57 32.43 17.81
C ALA A 24 23.45 31.70 18.85
N GLY A 25 22.82 31.01 19.80
CA GLY A 25 23.53 30.18 20.80
C GLY A 25 24.29 29.02 20.16
N ILE A 26 23.68 28.34 19.18
CA ILE A 26 24.31 27.23 18.45
C ILE A 26 25.45 27.75 17.56
N GLU A 27 25.27 28.86 16.85
CA GLU A 27 26.32 29.49 16.03
C GLU A 27 27.56 29.89 16.85
N SER A 28 27.35 30.44 18.05
CA SER A 28 28.45 30.74 18.96
C SER A 28 29.16 29.47 19.46
N HIS A 29 28.44 28.37 19.64
CA HIS A 29 28.99 27.11 20.14
C HIS A 29 29.78 26.35 19.06
N ILE A 30 29.27 26.27 17.82
CA ILE A 30 29.98 25.60 16.71
C ILE A 30 31.28 26.31 16.34
N GLY A 31 31.38 27.62 16.55
CA GLY A 31 32.63 28.37 16.38
C GLY A 31 33.75 27.98 17.36
N THR A 32 33.40 27.31 18.47
CA THR A 32 34.36 26.94 19.54
C THR A 32 34.45 25.43 19.79
N CYS A 33 33.50 24.63 19.29
CA CYS A 33 33.43 23.19 19.54
C CYS A 33 33.62 22.36 18.26
N PRO A 34 34.80 21.74 18.03
CA PRO A 34 35.08 21.00 16.80
C PRO A 34 34.22 19.73 16.64
N SER A 35 33.81 19.08 17.73
CA SER A 35 32.95 17.88 17.66
C SER A 35 31.55 18.20 17.14
N CYS A 36 30.97 19.34 17.52
CA CYS A 36 29.65 19.76 17.04
C CYS A 36 29.70 20.13 15.55
N THR A 37 30.78 20.80 15.12
CA THR A 37 31.01 21.12 13.71
C THR A 37 31.12 19.87 12.85
N GLN A 38 31.87 18.87 13.32
CA GLN A 38 32.01 17.59 12.61
C GLN A 38 30.67 16.87 12.45
N VAL A 39 29.83 16.87 13.50
CA VAL A 39 28.48 16.27 13.42
C VAL A 39 27.60 16.99 12.39
N LEU A 40 27.66 18.33 12.30
CA LEU A 40 26.91 19.08 11.30
C LEU A 40 27.40 18.81 9.87
N GLU A 41 28.71 18.67 9.67
CA GLU A 41 29.28 18.29 8.37
C GLU A 41 28.83 16.90 7.92
N ASP A 42 28.83 15.92 8.83
CA ASP A 42 28.39 14.54 8.54
C ASP A 42 26.89 14.49 8.18
N LEU A 43 26.05 15.21 8.93
CA LEU A 43 24.62 15.32 8.62
C LEU A 43 24.39 16.04 7.29
N GLY A 44 25.15 17.12 7.02
CA GLY A 44 25.09 17.84 5.75
C GLY A 44 25.48 16.98 4.55
N ARG A 45 26.51 16.13 4.69
CA ARG A 45 26.92 15.17 3.66
C ARG A 45 25.81 14.15 3.36
N THR A 46 25.18 13.62 4.41
CA THR A 46 24.06 12.67 4.28
C THR A 46 22.88 13.32 3.54
N ARG A 47 22.52 14.56 3.90
CA ARG A 47 21.46 15.32 3.22
C ARG A 47 21.77 15.53 1.73
N ASN A 48 23.02 15.88 1.40
CA ASN A 48 23.42 16.08 0.01
C ASN A 48 23.40 14.76 -0.79
N MET A 49 23.75 13.65 -0.16
CA MET A 49 23.66 12.32 -0.77
C MET A 49 22.22 11.93 -1.07
N MET A 50 21.29 12.15 -0.12
CA MET A 50 19.86 11.88 -0.34
C MET A 50 19.26 12.79 -1.40
N ARG A 51 19.66 14.06 -1.47
CA ARG A 51 19.23 14.99 -2.53
C ARG A 51 19.71 14.60 -3.93
N ALA A 52 20.74 13.75 -4.04
CA ALA A 52 21.22 13.27 -5.33
C ALA A 52 20.36 12.15 -5.91
N TRP A 53 19.44 11.57 -5.12
CA TRP A 53 18.46 10.62 -5.62
C TRP A 53 17.31 11.37 -6.30
N SER A 54 16.94 10.90 -7.49
CA SER A 54 15.78 11.41 -8.22
C SER A 54 14.51 11.03 -7.46
N ASP A 55 13.67 12.02 -7.18
CA ASP A 55 12.34 11.79 -6.65
C ASP A 55 11.51 11.13 -7.77
N GLU A 56 11.16 9.86 -7.58
CA GLU A 56 10.25 9.16 -8.49
C GLU A 56 8.84 9.62 -8.14
N ASP A 57 8.17 10.30 -9.07
CA ASP A 57 6.79 10.71 -8.88
C ASP A 57 5.95 9.48 -8.50
N PRO A 58 5.28 9.48 -7.33
CA PRO A 58 4.44 8.36 -6.96
C PRO A 58 3.40 8.16 -8.07
N PRO A 59 3.13 6.91 -8.49
CA PRO A 59 2.08 6.68 -9.47
C PRO A 59 0.79 7.29 -8.92
N ALA A 60 0.21 8.23 -9.67
CA ALA A 60 -0.92 9.06 -9.26
C ALA A 60 -2.24 8.29 -9.04
N SER A 61 -2.18 6.98 -8.82
CA SER A 61 -3.33 6.14 -8.46
C SER A 61 -3.36 5.91 -6.95
N LEU A 62 -3.64 6.98 -6.20
CA LEU A 62 -4.28 6.81 -4.90
C LEU A 62 -5.70 6.30 -5.15
N VAL A 63 -5.83 4.99 -5.31
CA VAL A 63 -7.14 4.33 -5.35
C VAL A 63 -7.71 4.44 -3.95
N PHE A 64 -8.66 5.36 -3.76
CA PHE A 64 -9.48 5.40 -2.57
C PHE A 64 -10.31 4.11 -2.54
N VAL A 65 -9.82 3.11 -1.83
CA VAL A 65 -10.61 1.94 -1.46
C VAL A 65 -11.60 2.42 -0.39
N PRO A 66 -12.91 2.47 -0.66
CA PRO A 66 -13.85 2.74 0.41
C PRO A 66 -13.71 1.63 1.44
N GLU A 67 -13.30 1.99 2.66
CA GLU A 67 -13.44 1.09 3.80
C GLU A 67 -14.90 0.64 3.85
N ARG A 68 -15.12 -0.68 3.79
CA ARG A 68 -16.45 -1.26 3.98
C ARG A 68 -16.88 -0.98 5.41
N LEU A 69 -17.51 0.18 5.61
CA LEU A 69 -18.12 0.53 6.87
C LEU A 69 -19.18 -0.53 7.18
N PRO A 70 -19.12 -1.15 8.36
CA PRO A 70 -20.06 -2.19 8.70
C PRO A 70 -21.50 -1.62 8.76
N TRP A 71 -22.48 -2.42 8.33
CA TRP A 71 -23.87 -2.02 8.04
C TRP A 71 -24.59 -1.27 9.19
N TRP A 72 -24.29 -1.62 10.45
CA TRP A 72 -24.81 -0.95 11.65
C TRP A 72 -24.43 0.52 11.80
N ARG A 73 -23.37 1.03 11.14
CA ARG A 73 -22.97 2.44 11.27
C ARG A 73 -23.92 3.41 10.56
N GLY A 74 -24.69 2.92 9.57
CA GLY A 74 -25.80 3.68 8.97
C GLY A 74 -27.09 3.68 9.79
N ILE A 75 -27.14 2.89 10.87
CA ILE A 75 -28.32 2.78 11.75
C ILE A 75 -28.22 3.75 12.92
N ILE A 76 -27.03 4.29 13.21
CA ILE A 76 -26.85 5.29 14.25
C ILE A 76 -27.05 6.67 13.61
N PRO A 77 -28.16 7.36 13.90
CA PRO A 77 -28.43 8.65 13.28
C PRO A 77 -27.50 9.74 13.87
N ASP A 78 -27.06 10.68 13.02
CA ASP A 78 -26.04 11.70 13.34
C ASP A 78 -26.35 12.59 14.56
N TRP A 79 -27.61 12.66 14.97
CA TRP A 79 -28.05 13.40 16.17
C TRP A 79 -27.57 12.76 17.49
N LEU A 80 -27.12 11.50 17.46
CA LEU A 80 -26.53 10.79 18.60
C LEU A 80 -25.01 10.99 18.70
N SER A 81 -24.31 11.22 17.59
CA SER A 81 -22.84 11.38 17.57
C SER A 81 -22.39 12.81 17.87
N THR A 82 -23.26 13.78 17.61
CA THR A 82 -23.00 15.20 17.85
C THR A 82 -23.50 15.58 19.26
N GLY A 83 -22.57 15.94 20.14
CA GLY A 83 -22.75 16.10 21.60
C GLY A 83 -23.70 17.21 22.10
N ASN A 84 -24.83 17.45 21.43
CA ASN A 84 -25.80 18.48 21.80
C ASN A 84 -26.91 17.90 22.71
N ARG A 85 -26.53 17.63 23.96
CA ARG A 85 -27.31 16.97 25.04
C ARG A 85 -28.56 17.74 25.53
N ARG A 86 -29.02 18.78 24.84
CA ARG A 86 -30.14 19.64 25.26
C ARG A 86 -31.53 19.14 24.84
N TRP A 87 -31.63 18.16 23.94
CA TRP A 87 -32.91 17.70 23.38
C TRP A 87 -33.44 16.38 23.98
N LEU A 88 -32.72 15.78 24.95
CA LEU A 88 -33.06 14.45 25.50
C LEU A 88 -34.13 14.45 26.60
N ALA A 89 -34.66 15.60 27.04
CA ALA A 89 -35.51 15.65 28.23
C ALA A 89 -37.00 15.24 28.03
N PRO A 90 -37.72 15.58 26.95
CA PRO A 90 -39.12 15.16 26.80
C PRO A 90 -39.33 13.91 25.92
N GLY A 91 -38.31 13.43 25.20
CA GLY A 91 -38.48 12.34 24.21
C GLY A 91 -38.38 10.91 24.74
N LEU A 92 -37.83 10.70 25.94
CA LEU A 92 -37.50 9.36 26.44
C LEU A 92 -38.70 8.56 26.96
N SER A 93 -39.81 9.20 27.35
CA SER A 93 -40.99 8.47 27.85
C SER A 93 -41.80 7.84 26.72
N LEU A 94 -41.89 8.51 25.57
CA LEU A 94 -42.65 8.01 24.42
C LEU A 94 -41.92 6.87 23.70
N THR A 95 -40.59 6.91 23.66
CA THR A 95 -39.78 5.87 23.04
C THR A 95 -39.78 4.59 23.86
N LEU A 96 -39.76 4.65 25.19
CA LEU A 96 -39.83 3.46 26.03
C LEU A 96 -41.17 2.72 25.86
N ALA A 97 -42.29 3.46 25.82
CA ALA A 97 -43.61 2.89 25.58
C ALA A 97 -43.73 2.29 24.16
N GLY A 98 -43.20 2.98 23.14
CA GLY A 98 -43.15 2.47 21.76
C GLY A 98 -42.29 1.21 21.63
N VAL A 99 -41.13 1.16 22.30
CA VAL A 99 -40.25 -0.01 22.32
C VAL A 99 -40.93 -1.19 23.02
N VAL A 100 -41.68 -0.97 24.10
CA VAL A 100 -42.46 -2.02 24.77
C VAL A 100 -43.60 -2.53 23.88
N LEU A 101 -44.30 -1.64 23.16
CA LEU A 101 -45.35 -2.02 22.20
C LEU A 101 -44.78 -2.81 21.01
N ILE A 102 -43.59 -2.45 20.54
CA ILE A 102 -42.87 -3.18 19.50
C ILE A 102 -42.39 -4.53 20.05
N LEU A 103 -41.77 -4.60 21.23
CA LEU A 103 -41.31 -5.87 21.83
C LEU A 103 -42.47 -6.82 22.17
N THR A 104 -43.67 -6.31 22.45
CA THR A 104 -44.86 -7.14 22.63
C THR A 104 -45.48 -7.59 21.31
N ALA A 105 -45.43 -6.76 20.26
CA ALA A 105 -45.81 -7.17 18.90
C ALA A 105 -44.81 -8.19 18.30
N PHE A 106 -43.53 -8.07 18.64
CA PHE A 106 -42.45 -8.95 18.22
C PHE A 106 -42.04 -9.85 19.37
N ASN A 107 -42.79 -10.95 19.57
CA ASN A 107 -42.62 -11.93 20.65
C ASN A 107 -41.12 -12.33 20.84
N PHE A 108 -40.43 -11.58 21.70
CA PHE A 108 -38.97 -11.58 21.84
C PHE A 108 -38.57 -12.59 22.91
N GLU A 109 -37.96 -13.70 22.49
CA GLU A 109 -37.41 -14.68 23.44
C GLU A 109 -35.88 -14.57 23.42
N ALA A 110 -35.33 -13.99 24.49
CA ALA A 110 -33.89 -13.96 24.75
C ALA A 110 -33.55 -15.01 25.80
N ARG A 111 -32.78 -16.02 25.40
CA ARG A 111 -32.21 -16.99 26.35
C ARG A 111 -30.73 -16.71 26.51
N TYR A 112 -30.33 -16.56 27.76
CA TYR A 112 -28.95 -16.36 28.14
C TYR A 112 -28.37 -17.73 28.51
N ASP A 113 -27.48 -18.25 27.67
CA ASP A 113 -26.72 -19.45 28.02
C ASP A 113 -25.51 -19.03 28.86
N GLY A 114 -25.28 -19.73 29.98
CA GLY A 114 -24.24 -19.44 30.97
C GLY A 114 -22.80 -19.49 30.43
N GLN A 115 -22.60 -19.86 29.15
CA GLN A 115 -21.32 -19.82 28.45
C GLN A 115 -21.07 -18.52 27.65
N GLY A 116 -21.86 -17.47 27.85
CA GLY A 116 -21.59 -16.13 27.30
C GLY A 116 -22.14 -15.88 25.90
N GLY A 117 -22.99 -16.76 25.39
CA GLY A 117 -23.75 -16.56 24.15
C GLY A 117 -25.16 -16.06 24.44
N VAL A 118 -25.52 -14.91 23.85
CA VAL A 118 -26.90 -14.40 23.88
C VAL A 118 -27.59 -14.80 22.58
N PHE A 119 -28.56 -15.71 22.67
CA PHE A 119 -29.39 -16.08 21.53
C PHE A 119 -30.69 -15.27 21.56
N VAL A 120 -30.85 -14.41 20.55
CA VAL A 120 -32.06 -13.60 20.37
C VAL A 120 -32.81 -14.14 19.15
N LYS A 121 -34.02 -14.67 19.36
CA LYS A 121 -34.94 -15.02 18.27
C LYS A 121 -36.01 -13.94 18.15
N LEU A 122 -36.07 -13.30 16.98
CA LEU A 122 -37.14 -12.35 16.63
C LEU A 122 -38.04 -13.00 15.58
N ARG A 123 -39.32 -13.22 15.90
CA ARG A 123 -40.30 -13.80 14.98
C ARG A 123 -41.19 -12.69 14.44
N LEU A 124 -41.06 -12.35 13.16
CA LEU A 124 -41.89 -11.33 12.50
C LEU A 124 -43.29 -11.89 12.21
N PRO A 125 -44.38 -11.20 12.56
CA PRO A 125 -45.72 -11.51 12.06
C PRO A 125 -45.88 -10.88 10.67
N MET A 126 -45.23 -11.47 9.65
CA MET A 126 -45.39 -11.04 8.27
C MET A 126 -46.19 -12.11 7.51
N GLY A 127 -47.42 -11.76 7.14
CA GLY A 127 -48.28 -12.53 6.24
C GLY A 127 -49.48 -13.18 6.93
N ALA A 128 -50.59 -12.46 6.98
CA ALA A 128 -51.91 -13.10 6.98
C ALA A 128 -52.18 -13.67 5.58
N GLU A 129 -52.73 -14.89 5.56
CA GLU A 129 -53.29 -15.62 4.41
C GLU A 129 -52.34 -16.20 3.35
N SER A 130 -51.89 -17.43 3.63
CA SER A 130 -52.29 -18.56 2.80
C SER A 130 -52.44 -19.77 3.73
N GLU A 131 -53.68 -20.16 4.02
CA GLU A 131 -54.04 -21.48 4.57
C GLU A 131 -53.63 -22.58 3.57
N ARG A 132 -52.32 -22.81 3.41
CA ARG A 132 -51.80 -24.12 3.03
C ARG A 132 -51.50 -24.82 4.34
N THR A 133 -52.45 -25.65 4.74
CA THR A 133 -52.34 -26.80 5.64
C THR A 133 -51.02 -26.85 6.42
N GLU A 134 -51.09 -26.47 7.70
CA GLU A 134 -50.04 -26.64 8.72
C GLU A 134 -49.48 -28.08 8.77
N ALA A 135 -50.23 -29.06 8.25
CA ALA A 135 -49.82 -30.44 8.06
C ALA A 135 -48.68 -30.66 7.04
N GLU A 136 -48.40 -29.73 6.11
CA GLU A 136 -47.34 -29.88 5.10
C GLU A 136 -46.03 -29.19 5.51
N ARG A 137 -46.07 -28.28 6.49
CA ARG A 137 -44.87 -27.61 7.05
C ARG A 137 -44.16 -28.42 8.14
N GLU A 138 -44.82 -29.41 8.74
CA GLU A 138 -44.23 -30.37 9.68
C GLU A 138 -43.80 -31.69 9.02
N ALA A 139 -43.79 -31.77 7.68
CA ALA A 139 -43.20 -32.90 6.99
C ALA A 139 -41.68 -32.91 7.30
N PRO A 140 -41.13 -33.97 7.93
CA PRO A 140 -39.69 -34.05 8.13
C PRO A 140 -39.04 -34.05 6.76
N VAL A 141 -38.09 -33.12 6.53
CA VAL A 141 -37.26 -33.10 5.32
C VAL A 141 -36.81 -34.51 5.05
N THR A 142 -37.31 -35.08 3.96
CA THR A 142 -37.08 -36.49 3.69
C THR A 142 -35.60 -36.65 3.33
N ARG A 143 -34.97 -37.76 3.75
CA ARG A 143 -33.56 -38.02 3.41
C ARG A 143 -33.30 -37.91 1.90
N ALA A 144 -34.30 -38.25 1.08
CA ALA A 144 -34.24 -38.13 -0.37
C ALA A 144 -34.07 -36.67 -0.83
N GLU A 145 -34.80 -35.74 -0.23
CA GLU A 145 -34.75 -34.31 -0.55
C GLU A 145 -33.40 -33.68 -0.13
N LEU A 146 -32.85 -34.10 1.01
CA LEU A 146 -31.52 -33.67 1.46
C LEU A 146 -30.41 -34.15 0.51
N ILE A 147 -30.50 -35.40 0.06
CA ILE A 147 -29.57 -35.98 -0.93
C ILE A 147 -29.68 -35.25 -2.26
N GLN A 148 -30.89 -34.89 -2.69
CA GLN A 148 -31.12 -34.15 -3.92
C GLN A 148 -30.50 -32.75 -3.88
N VAL A 149 -30.67 -32.02 -2.78
CA VAL A 149 -30.05 -30.70 -2.59
C VAL A 149 -28.51 -30.81 -2.56
N GLN A 150 -27.96 -31.85 -1.94
CA GLN A 150 -26.52 -32.10 -1.92
C GLN A 150 -25.98 -32.45 -3.32
N GLN A 151 -26.72 -33.24 -4.10
CA GLN A 151 -26.34 -33.55 -5.47
C GLN A 151 -26.38 -32.31 -6.37
N GLN A 152 -27.38 -31.45 -6.21
CA GLN A 152 -27.47 -30.18 -6.93
C GLN A 152 -26.32 -29.23 -6.57
N SER A 153 -25.95 -29.13 -5.29
CA SER A 153 -24.84 -28.26 -4.89
C SER A 153 -23.50 -28.76 -5.42
N LEU A 154 -23.27 -30.07 -5.46
CA LEU A 154 -22.06 -30.65 -6.05
C LEU A 154 -21.97 -30.38 -7.56
N ALA A 155 -23.08 -30.53 -8.28
CA ALA A 155 -23.12 -30.23 -9.72
C ALA A 155 -22.80 -28.75 -9.99
N MET A 156 -23.38 -27.83 -9.20
CA MET A 156 -23.12 -26.40 -9.32
C MET A 156 -21.67 -26.03 -8.98
N ILE A 157 -21.09 -26.62 -7.93
CA ILE A 157 -19.68 -26.38 -7.57
C ILE A 157 -18.74 -26.86 -8.67
N GLN A 158 -19.02 -28.02 -9.27
CA GLN A 158 -18.23 -28.55 -10.39
C GLN A 158 -18.25 -27.61 -11.60
N GLU A 159 -19.43 -27.07 -11.93
CA GLU A 159 -19.57 -26.09 -13.02
C GLU A 159 -18.77 -24.80 -12.74
N LEU A 160 -18.89 -24.24 -11.54
CA LEU A 160 -18.15 -23.04 -11.14
C LEU A 160 -16.63 -23.26 -11.12
N ILE A 161 -16.16 -24.44 -10.70
CA ILE A 161 -14.74 -24.78 -10.71
C ILE A 161 -14.21 -24.86 -12.14
N GLU A 162 -14.96 -25.48 -13.05
CA GLU A 162 -14.57 -25.58 -14.46
C GLU A 162 -14.50 -24.20 -15.12
N GLU A 163 -15.51 -23.34 -14.86
CA GLU A 163 -15.51 -21.95 -15.33
C GLU A 163 -14.33 -21.16 -14.75
N GLY A 164 -14.05 -21.32 -13.46
CA GLY A 164 -12.91 -20.69 -12.78
C GLY A 164 -11.56 -21.12 -13.37
N HIS A 165 -11.39 -22.42 -13.66
CA HIS A 165 -10.18 -22.93 -14.29
C HIS A 165 -9.97 -22.39 -15.71
N GLN A 166 -11.05 -22.22 -16.48
CA GLN A 166 -10.96 -21.63 -17.81
C GLN A 166 -10.55 -20.16 -17.76
N GLN A 167 -11.16 -19.37 -16.88
CA GLN A 167 -10.77 -17.97 -16.67
C GLN A 167 -9.31 -17.85 -16.24
N GLN A 168 -8.87 -18.69 -15.30
CA GLN A 168 -7.50 -18.69 -14.80
C GLN A 168 -6.47 -19.04 -15.89
N ARG A 169 -6.79 -19.95 -16.82
CA ARG A 169 -5.92 -20.28 -17.95
C ARG A 169 -5.77 -19.13 -18.95
N LEU A 170 -6.85 -18.39 -19.20
CA LEU A 170 -6.82 -17.23 -20.08
C LEU A 170 -5.96 -16.11 -19.48
N GLU A 171 -6.16 -15.82 -18.19
CA GLU A 171 -5.37 -14.83 -17.47
C GLU A 171 -3.89 -15.19 -17.44
N LEU A 172 -3.54 -16.44 -17.12
CA LEU A 172 -2.16 -16.93 -17.17
C LEU A 172 -1.55 -16.81 -18.57
N GLY A 173 -2.31 -17.11 -19.62
CA GLY A 173 -1.86 -16.96 -20.99
C GLY A 173 -1.49 -15.52 -21.33
N LEU A 174 -2.32 -14.56 -20.94
CA LEU A 174 -2.05 -13.12 -21.15
C LEU A 174 -0.82 -12.64 -20.38
N ILE A 175 -0.67 -13.07 -19.12
CA ILE A 175 0.49 -12.71 -18.29
C ILE A 175 1.78 -13.26 -18.91
N LEU A 176 1.77 -14.51 -19.37
CA LEU A 176 2.95 -15.14 -19.98
C LEU A 176 3.33 -14.48 -21.30
N ASP A 177 2.35 -14.07 -22.12
CA ASP A 177 2.59 -13.35 -23.37
C ASP A 177 3.22 -11.97 -23.11
N GLN A 178 2.69 -11.22 -22.14
CA GLN A 178 3.27 -9.95 -21.72
C GLN A 178 4.71 -10.11 -21.23
N PHE A 179 4.95 -11.10 -20.36
CA PHE A 179 6.28 -11.39 -19.82
C PHE A 179 7.28 -11.77 -20.93
N ALA A 180 6.86 -12.56 -21.92
CA ALA A 180 7.70 -12.89 -23.07
C ALA A 180 8.07 -11.65 -23.89
N GLY A 181 7.13 -10.72 -24.07
CA GLY A 181 7.38 -9.43 -24.71
C GLY A 181 8.40 -8.57 -23.95
N ASP A 182 8.28 -8.51 -22.63
CA ASP A 182 9.18 -7.75 -21.77
C ASP A 182 10.61 -8.29 -21.83
N LEU A 183 10.79 -9.62 -21.75
CA LEU A 183 12.10 -10.27 -21.88
C LEU A 183 12.77 -9.99 -23.23
N GLU A 184 12.02 -10.06 -24.33
CA GLU A 184 12.55 -9.75 -25.65
C GLU A 184 12.95 -8.27 -25.76
N SER A 185 12.17 -7.36 -25.19
CA SER A 185 12.50 -5.93 -25.13
C SER A 185 13.80 -5.68 -24.35
N GLN A 186 13.98 -6.36 -23.22
CA GLN A 186 15.17 -6.25 -22.39
C GLN A 186 16.39 -6.79 -23.12
N ARG A 187 16.27 -7.98 -23.72
CA ARG A 187 17.35 -8.58 -24.52
C ARG A 187 17.80 -7.65 -25.65
N ARG A 188 16.86 -6.99 -26.34
CA ARG A 188 17.21 -6.01 -27.39
C ARG A 188 17.94 -4.80 -26.83
N ARG A 189 17.50 -4.24 -25.70
CA ARG A 189 18.19 -3.14 -25.02
C ARG A 189 19.61 -3.53 -24.61
N ASP A 190 19.76 -4.73 -24.06
CA ASP A 190 21.06 -5.25 -23.63
C ASP A 190 21.99 -5.47 -24.83
N LEU A 191 21.49 -6.05 -25.92
CA LEU A 191 22.26 -6.21 -27.15
C LEU A 191 22.70 -4.87 -27.75
N LEU A 192 21.85 -3.84 -27.68
CA LEU A 192 22.22 -2.48 -28.11
C LEU A 192 23.27 -1.84 -27.20
N LEU A 193 23.22 -2.10 -25.89
CA LEU A 193 24.24 -1.62 -24.95
C LEU A 193 25.58 -2.32 -25.18
N VAL A 194 25.58 -3.65 -25.33
CA VAL A 194 26.77 -4.44 -25.65
C VAL A 194 27.36 -4.00 -26.99
N GLY A 195 26.52 -3.80 -28.02
CA GLY A 195 26.96 -3.33 -29.33
C GLY A 195 27.65 -1.96 -29.26
N ARG A 196 27.07 -1.00 -28.52
CA ARG A 196 27.71 0.31 -28.29
C ARG A 196 29.03 0.19 -27.52
N GLY A 197 29.08 -0.64 -26.49
CA GLY A 197 30.30 -0.87 -25.71
C GLY A 197 31.43 -1.45 -26.56
N LEU A 198 31.13 -2.39 -27.46
CA LEU A 198 32.12 -2.94 -28.38
C LEU A 198 32.64 -1.89 -29.37
N GLN A 199 31.74 -1.05 -29.90
CA GLN A 199 32.13 0.03 -30.82
C GLN A 199 33.02 1.09 -30.15
N GLU A 200 32.76 1.41 -28.88
CA GLU A 200 33.59 2.32 -28.09
C GLU A 200 35.00 1.73 -27.84
N ILE A 201 35.08 0.44 -27.52
CA ILE A 201 36.36 -0.27 -27.36
C ILE A 201 37.16 -0.24 -28.66
N GLU A 202 36.52 -0.50 -29.80
CA GLU A 202 37.15 -0.48 -31.12
C GLU A 202 37.70 0.92 -31.44
N GLY A 203 36.88 1.97 -31.29
CA GLY A 203 37.31 3.35 -31.52
C GLY A 203 38.42 3.82 -30.58
N SER A 204 38.36 3.45 -29.31
CA SER A 204 39.42 3.79 -28.34
C SER A 204 40.74 3.07 -28.65
N THR A 205 40.67 1.83 -29.15
CA THR A 205 41.84 1.04 -29.54
C THR A 205 42.50 1.64 -30.76
N GLU A 206 41.72 1.99 -31.79
CA GLU A 206 42.23 2.66 -32.99
C GLU A 206 42.86 4.03 -32.65
N SER A 207 42.22 4.82 -31.79
CA SER A 207 42.79 6.09 -31.32
C SER A 207 44.13 5.89 -30.59
N ARG A 208 44.28 4.84 -29.78
CA ARG A 208 45.55 4.53 -29.09
C ARG A 208 46.64 4.13 -30.07
N PHE A 209 46.30 3.35 -31.10
CA PHE A 209 47.25 3.00 -32.16
C PHE A 209 47.73 4.26 -32.90
N MET A 210 46.82 5.15 -33.28
CA MET A 210 47.17 6.41 -33.95
C MET A 210 48.06 7.31 -33.08
N GLN A 211 47.76 7.43 -31.78
CA GLN A 211 48.61 8.16 -30.83
C GLN A 211 50.01 7.53 -30.72
N THR A 212 50.09 6.20 -30.69
CA THR A 212 51.37 5.49 -30.61
C THR A 212 52.20 5.70 -31.87
N GLU A 213 51.57 5.67 -33.05
CA GLU A 213 52.23 5.94 -34.32
C GLU A 213 52.76 7.38 -34.39
N ASP A 214 51.96 8.37 -33.96
CA ASP A 214 52.35 9.77 -33.96
C ASP A 214 53.54 10.03 -33.01
N LEU A 215 53.52 9.42 -31.83
CA LEU A 215 54.65 9.46 -30.89
C LEU A 215 55.91 8.83 -31.48
N LEU A 216 55.80 7.68 -32.14
CA LEU A 216 56.94 7.04 -32.81
C LEU A 216 57.49 7.93 -33.94
N ARG A 217 56.62 8.53 -34.73
CA ARG A 217 57.00 9.45 -35.81
C ARG A 217 57.71 10.69 -35.27
N HIS A 218 57.23 11.25 -34.16
CA HIS A 218 57.85 12.40 -33.50
C HIS A 218 59.24 12.06 -32.94
N LEU A 219 59.38 10.90 -32.28
CA LEU A 219 60.67 10.43 -31.77
C LEU A 219 61.68 10.17 -32.90
N LEU A 220 61.23 9.61 -34.04
CA LEU A 220 62.07 9.44 -35.21
C LEU A 220 62.52 10.78 -35.81
N ALA A 221 61.63 11.77 -35.89
CA ALA A 221 61.98 13.10 -36.39
C ALA A 221 63.02 13.81 -35.51
N VAL A 222 62.86 13.75 -34.18
CA VAL A 222 63.80 14.35 -33.23
C VAL A 222 65.17 13.67 -33.29
N THR A 223 65.22 12.34 -33.37
CA THR A 223 66.49 11.60 -33.46
C THR A 223 67.20 11.86 -34.79
N TYR A 224 66.48 11.96 -35.92
CA TYR A 224 67.07 12.36 -37.21
C TYR A 224 67.61 13.80 -37.22
N ALA A 225 66.90 14.75 -36.59
CA ALA A 225 67.36 16.14 -36.50
C ALA A 225 68.66 16.30 -35.71
N GLN A 226 68.89 15.43 -34.70
CA GLN A 226 70.14 15.43 -33.92
C GLN A 226 71.31 14.72 -34.64
N ALA A 227 71.04 13.89 -35.65
CA ALA A 227 72.05 13.12 -36.37
C ALA A 227 72.53 13.78 -37.67
N SER A 228 71.99 14.94 -38.05
CA SER A 228 72.43 15.70 -39.22
C SER A 228 73.45 16.77 -38.81
N PRO A 229 74.73 16.67 -39.24
CA PRO A 229 75.81 17.59 -38.85
C PRO A 229 75.74 18.98 -39.49
#